data_AF-A0A653CX80-F1
#
_entry.id   AF-A0A653CX80-F1
#
_cell.length_a   1.000
_cell.length_b   1.000
_cell.length_c   1.000
_cell.angle_alpha   90.00
_cell.angle_beta   90.00
_cell.angle_gamma   90.00
#
_symmetry.space_group_name_H-M   'P 1'
#
loop_
_entity.id
_entity.type
_entity.pdbx_description
1 polymer ?
#
loop_
_entity_poly.entity_id
_entity_poly.type
_entity_poly.pdbx_seq_one_letter_code
_entity_poly.pdbx_strand_id
1 'polypeptide(L)' 'MADSEKSEEETAPKKNEKKTIVSCVHCKKRVVNVVKCRKCLNTFHPACLEQAADQKNVQCPH' A
#
# COMPACT_ATOMS: atom_id res chain seq x y z
N MET A 1 -21.79 16.05 45.06
CA MET A 1 -20.42 16.26 44.51
C MET A 1 -20.52 16.08 43.01
N ALA A 2 -19.93 17.02 42.27
CA ALA A 2 -20.14 17.25 40.85
C ALA A 2 -19.47 16.19 39.97
N ASP A 3 -20.17 15.93 38.86
CA ASP A 3 -19.73 15.52 37.52
C ASP A 3 -18.21 15.59 37.22
N SER A 4 -17.66 14.47 36.74
CA SER A 4 -16.29 14.25 36.23
C SER A 4 -16.29 12.83 35.66
N GLU A 5 -15.95 12.47 34.42
CA GLU A 5 -15.04 13.03 33.42
C GLU A 5 -15.46 12.38 32.06
N LYS A 6 -15.66 13.17 31.01
CA LYS A 6 -14.67 13.53 29.97
C LYS A 6 -14.94 12.80 28.65
N SER A 7 -15.56 13.56 27.75
CA SER A 7 -15.61 13.33 26.31
C SER A 7 -14.21 13.42 25.68
N GLU A 8 -14.14 13.06 24.39
CA GLU A 8 -13.02 13.29 23.45
C GLU A 8 -11.95 12.18 23.50
N GLU A 9 -11.67 11.44 22.43
CA GLU A 9 -11.25 11.98 21.14
C GLU A 9 -11.65 11.05 19.99
N GLU A 10 -12.65 11.44 19.21
CA GLU A 10 -12.82 10.97 17.84
C GLU A 10 -11.80 11.72 16.97
N THR A 11 -10.65 11.11 16.72
CA THR A 11 -9.70 11.64 15.73
C THR A 11 -9.69 10.74 14.51
N ALA A 12 -10.80 10.78 13.76
CA ALA A 12 -10.86 10.29 12.40
C ALA A 12 -9.84 11.08 11.55
N PRO A 13 -8.86 10.43 10.89
CA PRO A 13 -7.93 11.15 10.03
C PRO A 13 -8.65 11.67 8.79
N LYS A 14 -8.95 12.97 8.83
CA LYS A 14 -9.24 13.83 7.68
C LYS A 14 -8.14 13.68 6.63
N LYS A 15 -8.49 13.20 5.44
CA LYS A 15 -8.15 13.83 4.15
C LYS A 15 -8.79 13.06 3.00
N ASN A 16 -9.78 13.71 2.39
CA ASN A 16 -10.27 13.43 1.04
C ASN A 16 -9.16 13.70 0.02
N GLU A 17 -8.13 12.88 0.01
CA GLU A 17 -7.36 12.62 -1.20
C GLU A 17 -7.90 11.28 -1.68
N LYS A 18 -8.26 11.17 -2.96
CA LYS A 18 -8.44 9.87 -3.61
C LYS A 18 -7.08 9.18 -3.55
N LYS A 19 -6.70 8.67 -2.38
CA LYS A 19 -5.54 7.79 -2.19
C LYS A 19 -5.93 6.57 -2.99
N THR A 20 -5.47 6.53 -4.24
CA THR A 20 -5.56 5.34 -5.06
C THR A 20 -4.86 4.26 -4.26
N ILE A 21 -5.64 3.43 -3.57
CA ILE A 21 -5.09 2.35 -2.75
C ILE A 21 -4.59 1.34 -3.77
N VAL A 22 -3.29 1.38 -4.03
CA VAL A 22 -2.67 0.43 -4.94
C VAL A 22 -2.16 -0.75 -4.14
N SER A 23 -2.51 -1.94 -4.60
CA SER A 23 -2.11 -3.20 -4.00
C SER A 23 -0.93 -3.79 -4.79
N CYS A 24 0.04 -4.35 -4.06
CA CYS A 24 1.14 -5.09 -4.68
C CYS A 24 0.61 -6.38 -5.29
N VAL A 25 0.94 -6.68 -6.53
CA VAL A 25 0.50 -7.94 -7.16
C VAL A 25 1.18 -9.15 -6.50
N HIS A 26 2.45 -9.01 -6.09
CA HIS A 26 3.24 -10.09 -5.49
C HIS A 26 2.69 -10.53 -4.11
N CYS A 27 2.47 -9.59 -3.19
CA CYS A 27 2.07 -9.91 -1.81
C CYS A 27 0.62 -9.57 -1.48
N LYS A 28 -0.14 -8.99 -2.43
CA LYS A 28 -1.56 -8.58 -2.29
C LYS A 28 -1.84 -7.61 -1.14
N LYS A 29 -0.79 -6.97 -0.59
CA LYS A 29 -0.88 -5.97 0.47
C LYS A 29 -0.88 -4.56 -0.12
N ARG A 30 -1.43 -3.60 0.64
CA ARG A 30 -1.38 -2.19 0.27
C ARG A 30 0.07 -1.71 0.15
N VAL A 31 0.33 -0.91 -0.86
CA VAL A 31 1.63 -0.30 -1.13
C VAL A 31 1.54 1.20 -0.86
N VAL A 32 2.38 1.69 0.06
CA VAL A 32 2.51 3.12 0.31
C VAL A 32 3.48 3.77 -0.68
N ASN A 33 4.57 3.08 -1.03
CA ASN A 33 5.55 3.50 -2.05
C ASN A 33 5.49 2.57 -3.26
N VAL A 34 4.70 2.98 -4.24
CA VAL A 34 4.42 2.18 -5.44
C VAL A 34 5.56 2.26 -6.44
N VAL A 35 6.06 1.10 -6.86
CA VAL A 35 6.96 0.99 -8.01
C VAL A 35 6.23 0.20 -9.10
N LYS A 36 6.20 0.75 -10.32
CA LYS A 36 5.61 0.07 -11.47
C LYS A 36 6.68 -0.63 -12.28
N CYS A 37 6.41 -1.87 -12.65
CA CYS A 37 7.24 -2.54 -13.65
C CYS A 37 7.02 -1.87 -15.01
N ARG A 38 8.11 -1.51 -15.70
CA ARG A 38 8.05 -0.91 -17.05
C ARG A 38 7.55 -1.88 -18.12
N LYS A 39 7.54 -3.20 -17.84
CA LYS A 39 7.17 -4.25 -18.80
C LYS A 39 5.70 -4.68 -18.67
N CYS A 40 5.23 -5.01 -17.46
CA CYS A 40 3.84 -5.44 -17.24
C CYS A 40 2.93 -4.34 -16.69
N LEU A 41 3.45 -3.15 -16.39
CA LEU A 41 2.72 -2.02 -15.80
C LEU A 41 2.02 -2.31 -14.46
N ASN A 42 2.24 -3.50 -13.90
CA ASN A 42 1.78 -3.90 -12.59
C ASN A 42 2.53 -3.12 -11.50
N THR A 43 1.89 -3.01 -10.34
CA THR A 43 2.41 -2.23 -9.22
C THR A 43 2.88 -3.14 -8.09
N PHE A 44 4.02 -2.80 -7.51
CA PHE A 44 4.72 -3.58 -6.51
C PHE A 44 5.26 -2.70 -5.38
N HIS A 45 5.57 -3.35 -4.26
CA HIS A 45 6.58 -2.82 -3.36
C HIS A 45 7.95 -2.91 -4.05
N PRO A 46 8.87 -1.96 -3.79
CA PRO A 46 10.24 -2.01 -4.33
C PRO A 46 10.92 -3.36 -4.06
N ALA A 47 10.87 -3.83 -2.81
CA ALA A 47 11.44 -5.12 -2.43
C ALA A 47 10.76 -6.32 -3.12
N CYS A 48 9.42 -6.28 -3.31
CA CYS A 48 8.71 -7.35 -4.01
C CYS A 48 9.05 -7.37 -5.50
N LEU A 49 9.28 -6.20 -6.12
CA LEU A 49 9.73 -6.13 -7.51
C LEU A 49 11.12 -6.73 -7.66
N GLU A 50 12.05 -6.43 -6.74
CA GLU A 50 13.40 -7.01 -6.75
C GLU A 50 13.37 -8.53 -6.58
N GLN A 51 12.59 -9.04 -5.61
CA GLN A 51 12.42 -10.48 -5.40
C GLN A 51 11.84 -11.19 -6.62
N ALA A 52 10.86 -10.57 -7.26
CA ALA A 52 10.19 -11.16 -8.40
C ALA A 52 10.96 -10.96 -9.72
N ALA A 53 11.90 -10.02 -9.76
CA ALA A 53 12.89 -9.87 -10.83
C ALA A 53 14.02 -10.90 -10.72
N ASP A 54 14.40 -11.26 -9.49
CA ASP A 54 15.45 -12.27 -9.22
C ASP A 54 14.99 -13.70 -9.56
N GLN A 55 13.67 -13.96 -9.52
CA GLN A 55 13.10 -15.19 -10.07
C GLN A 55 13.18 -15.18 -11.61
N LYS A 56 14.35 -15.60 -12.13
CA LYS A 56 14.80 -15.64 -13.54
C LYS A 56 13.96 -16.50 -14.51
N ASN A 57 12.62 -16.49 -14.47
CA ASN A 57 11.86 -17.36 -15.38
C ASN A 57 10.53 -16.88 -15.94
N VAL A 58 10.23 -15.59 -15.99
CA VAL A 58 9.06 -15.19 -16.77
C VAL A 58 9.19 -13.81 -17.39
N GLN A 59 8.68 -13.67 -18.62
CA GLN A 59 8.54 -12.42 -19.36
C GLN A 59 7.50 -11.45 -18.73
N CYS A 60 7.45 -11.42 -17.39
CA CYS A 60 6.50 -10.78 -16.45
C CYS A 60 5.14 -11.47 -16.31
N PRO A 61 4.93 -12.19 -15.19
CA PRO A 61 3.81 -11.96 -14.29
C PRO A 61 4.28 -12.12 -12.83
N HIS A 62 5.29 -11.33 -12.47
CA HIS A 62 5.47 -10.96 -11.08
C HIS A 62 4.29 -10.13 -10.60
#